data_AF-A0A7S1PNK6-F1
#
_entry.id   AF-A0A7S1PNK6-F1
#
_cell.length_a   1.000
_cell.length_b   1.000
_cell.length_c   1.000
_cell.angle_alpha   90.00
_cell.angle_beta   90.00
_cell.angle_gamma   90.00
#
_symmetry.space_group_name_H-M   'P 1'
#
loop_
_entity.id
_entity.type
_entity.pdbx_description
1 polymer ?
#
loop_
_entity_poly.entity_id
_entity_poly.type
_entity_poly.pdbx_seq_one_letter_code
_entity_poly.pdbx_strand_id
1 'polypeptide(L)'
;DVPAEPAPAAAPAAPAKEKEEEMEVTVLIDVNLGMKTSLRLTPGTSISAAKEMLAKADASGGTKVQEFGLRLPSSDKPLDDWYLIDKWTRELHYCSLAPPVEPANISGKWKMNPVKGGDAACFVLVHEQSGGNETLKGWQEGGIDIWDGHVYGDTVEWKVGGCQIKARLKDNRWRMVDVSAKMDQGWELGPFTGEWVCTVDEAVAAQQAQQQAEAGGVALGEDVEVTIFIDRSLDLSTSMTVKTGSTVWNIKERLAGDDPTGKTQPQDFGLKSTDGTELEDTVQITGAWELEIAMKT
;
A
#
# COMPACT_ATOMS: atom_id res chain seq x y z
N ASP A 1 32.48 -27.81 -61.48
CA ASP A 1 32.11 -26.39 -61.47
C ASP A 1 31.21 -26.05 -60.31
N VAL A 2 31.75 -25.35 -59.32
CA VAL A 2 30.94 -24.68 -58.29
C VAL A 2 30.89 -23.21 -58.72
N PRO A 3 29.70 -22.63 -58.96
CA PRO A 3 29.60 -21.23 -59.35
C PRO A 3 30.10 -20.32 -58.23
N ALA A 4 31.01 -19.41 -58.58
CA ALA A 4 31.60 -18.47 -57.65
C ALA A 4 30.52 -17.59 -56.99
N GLU A 5 30.60 -17.49 -55.68
CA GLU A 5 29.72 -16.67 -54.84
C GLU A 5 29.89 -15.19 -55.22
N PRO A 6 28.81 -14.45 -55.52
CA PRO A 6 28.90 -13.05 -55.91
C PRO A 6 29.39 -12.20 -54.74
N ALA A 7 30.34 -11.32 -55.01
CA ALA A 7 30.91 -10.42 -54.02
C ALA A 7 29.82 -9.59 -53.31
N PRO A 8 29.93 -9.38 -51.98
CA PRO A 8 28.94 -8.64 -51.22
C PRO A 8 28.81 -7.21 -51.75
N ALA A 9 27.58 -6.82 -52.06
CA ALA A 9 27.26 -5.46 -52.49
C ALA A 9 27.74 -4.44 -51.44
N ALA A 10 28.43 -3.39 -51.89
CA ALA A 10 28.93 -2.34 -51.04
C ALA A 10 27.80 -1.76 -50.18
N ALA A 11 28.01 -1.75 -48.86
CA ALA A 11 27.05 -1.20 -47.92
C ALA A 11 26.73 0.27 -48.28
N PRO A 12 25.45 0.68 -48.27
CA PRO A 12 25.08 2.06 -48.56
C PRO A 12 25.81 3.00 -47.60
N ALA A 13 26.41 4.06 -48.14
CA ALA A 13 27.09 5.07 -47.35
C ALA A 13 26.14 5.59 -46.26
N ALA A 14 26.60 5.59 -45.01
CA ALA A 14 25.83 6.09 -43.88
C ALA A 14 25.33 7.52 -44.20
N PRO A 15 24.04 7.81 -43.99
CA PRO A 15 23.50 9.13 -44.28
C PRO A 15 24.33 10.19 -43.52
N ALA A 16 24.73 11.23 -44.24
CA ALA A 16 25.44 12.35 -43.64
C ALA A 16 24.60 12.88 -42.47
N LYS A 17 25.18 12.92 -41.27
CA LYS A 17 24.53 13.47 -40.08
C LYS A 17 24.10 14.90 -40.39
N GLU A 18 22.79 15.10 -40.56
CA GLU A 18 22.23 16.44 -40.66
C GLU A 18 22.60 17.20 -39.39
N LYS A 19 23.06 18.43 -39.58
CA LYS A 19 23.50 19.29 -38.50
C LYS A 19 22.28 19.60 -37.64
N GLU A 20 22.21 18.98 -36.46
CA GLU A 20 21.10 19.20 -35.52
C GLU A 20 21.00 20.70 -35.20
N GLU A 21 19.81 21.27 -35.45
CA GLU A 21 19.56 22.69 -35.18
C GLU A 21 19.49 22.91 -33.67
N GLU A 22 20.52 23.56 -33.11
CA GLU A 22 20.50 24.03 -31.72
C GLU A 22 19.54 25.22 -31.60
N MET A 23 18.78 25.26 -30.51
CA MET A 23 17.94 26.39 -30.12
C MET A 23 18.29 26.90 -28.73
N GLU A 24 18.09 28.21 -28.52
CA GLU A 24 18.24 28.83 -27.20
C GLU A 24 16.90 28.85 -26.48
N VAL A 25 16.89 28.36 -25.23
CA VAL A 25 15.74 28.36 -24.32
C VAL A 25 16.11 29.16 -23.08
N THR A 26 15.29 30.16 -22.75
CA THR A 26 15.46 30.96 -21.53
C THR A 26 14.77 30.29 -20.36
N VAL A 27 15.48 30.05 -19.26
CA VAL A 27 14.92 29.53 -18.01
C VAL A 27 14.85 30.68 -17.00
N LEU A 28 13.65 31.08 -16.60
CA LEU A 28 13.44 32.07 -15.54
C LEU A 28 13.56 31.37 -14.18
N ILE A 29 14.60 31.70 -13.42
CA ILE A 29 14.87 31.12 -12.09
C ILE A 29 13.99 31.77 -11.04
N ASP A 30 13.92 33.11 -11.07
CA ASP A 30 13.05 33.90 -10.21
C ASP A 30 12.47 35.04 -11.05
N VAL A 31 11.17 34.98 -11.28
CA VAL A 31 10.44 35.96 -12.09
C VAL A 31 10.38 37.33 -11.41
N ASN A 32 10.33 37.37 -10.08
CA ASN A 32 10.23 38.62 -9.32
C ASN A 32 11.58 39.35 -9.26
N LEU A 33 12.68 38.60 -9.17
CA LEU A 33 14.04 39.14 -9.16
C LEU A 33 14.62 39.31 -10.58
N GLY A 34 13.91 38.86 -11.62
CA GLY A 34 14.37 38.90 -13.00
C GLY A 34 15.58 37.98 -13.28
N MET A 35 15.81 36.99 -12.42
CA MET A 35 16.91 36.04 -12.55
C MET A 35 16.58 35.03 -13.64
N LYS A 36 17.47 34.91 -14.64
CA LYS A 36 17.30 33.99 -15.76
C LYS A 36 18.63 33.43 -16.23
N THR A 37 18.57 32.27 -16.89
CA THR A 37 19.71 31.64 -17.55
C THR A 37 19.29 31.13 -18.93
N SER A 38 20.23 30.99 -19.85
CA SER A 38 19.98 30.49 -21.22
C SER A 38 20.60 29.11 -21.39
N LEU A 39 19.84 28.17 -21.96
CA LEU A 39 20.30 26.85 -22.35
C LEU A 39 20.32 26.72 -23.87
N ARG A 40 21.35 26.07 -24.42
CA ARG A 40 21.38 25.64 -25.82
C ARG A 40 21.00 24.17 -25.89
N LEU A 41 19.85 23.88 -26.48
CA LEU A 41 19.23 22.55 -26.51
C LEU A 41 18.88 22.19 -27.96
N THR A 42 18.81 20.90 -28.28
CA THR A 42 18.22 20.44 -29.54
C THR A 42 16.73 20.14 -29.34
N PRO A 43 15.84 20.45 -30.31
CA PRO A 43 14.44 20.01 -30.23
C PRO A 43 14.34 18.50 -30.01
N GLY A 44 13.50 18.09 -29.07
CA GLY A 44 13.40 16.70 -28.61
C GLY A 44 14.24 16.40 -27.35
N THR A 45 15.03 17.35 -26.84
CA THR A 45 15.70 17.20 -25.53
C THR A 45 14.66 17.04 -24.42
N SER A 46 14.86 16.08 -23.50
CA SER A 46 13.96 15.88 -22.36
C SER A 46 14.11 16.95 -21.28
N ILE A 47 13.08 17.13 -20.46
CA ILE A 47 13.14 18.00 -19.27
C ILE A 47 14.21 17.53 -18.29
N SER A 48 14.38 16.21 -18.10
CA SER A 48 15.47 15.68 -17.26
C SER A 48 16.85 16.14 -17.71
N ALA A 49 17.16 16.04 -19.00
CA ALA A 49 18.43 16.49 -19.57
C ALA A 49 18.60 18.01 -19.41
N ALA A 50 17.54 18.80 -19.63
CA ALA A 50 17.60 20.24 -19.41
C ALA A 50 17.87 20.60 -17.94
N LYS A 51 17.28 19.88 -16.98
CA LYS A 51 17.54 20.04 -15.53
C LYS A 51 18.99 19.68 -15.18
N GLU A 52 19.54 18.61 -15.74
CA GLU A 52 20.94 18.24 -15.56
C GLU A 52 21.89 19.34 -16.08
N MET A 53 21.59 19.94 -17.23
CA MET A 53 22.36 21.06 -17.76
C MET A 53 22.32 22.28 -16.84
N LEU A 54 21.17 22.60 -16.24
CA LEU A 54 21.05 23.68 -15.25
C LEU A 54 21.86 23.39 -13.98
N ALA A 55 21.71 22.19 -13.41
CA ALA A 55 22.44 21.78 -12.22
C ALA A 55 23.96 21.82 -12.45
N LYS A 56 24.42 21.42 -13.64
CA LYS A 56 25.84 21.50 -14.02
C LYS A 56 26.35 22.93 -14.24
N ALA A 57 25.48 23.84 -14.68
CA ALA A 57 25.83 25.25 -14.88
C ALA A 57 25.84 26.07 -13.58
N ASP A 58 25.25 25.56 -12.50
CA ASP A 58 25.27 26.20 -11.19
C ASP A 58 26.66 26.13 -10.54
N ALA A 59 27.36 27.27 -10.56
CA ALA A 59 28.69 27.40 -9.97
C ALA A 59 28.72 27.20 -8.45
N SER A 60 27.58 27.33 -7.76
CA SER A 60 27.50 27.07 -6.32
C SER A 60 27.52 25.58 -5.98
N GLY A 61 27.17 24.71 -6.94
CA GLY A 61 27.00 23.27 -6.75
C GLY A 61 25.83 22.90 -5.83
N GLY A 62 24.98 23.86 -5.45
CA GLY A 62 23.85 23.65 -4.56
C GLY A 62 22.62 23.06 -5.27
N THR A 63 22.49 23.27 -6.57
CA THR A 63 21.33 22.84 -7.35
C THR A 63 21.36 21.33 -7.60
N LYS A 64 20.45 20.59 -6.95
CA LYS A 64 20.23 19.17 -7.24
C LYS A 64 19.07 18.98 -8.20
N VAL A 65 19.24 18.12 -9.20
CA VAL A 65 18.24 17.83 -10.25
C VAL A 65 16.88 17.41 -9.68
N GLN A 66 16.86 16.77 -8.51
CA GLN A 66 15.64 16.28 -7.85
C GLN A 66 14.92 17.31 -6.99
N GLU A 67 15.51 18.49 -6.74
CA GLU A 67 14.96 19.50 -5.82
C GLU A 67 14.16 20.58 -6.57
N PHE A 68 14.11 20.54 -7.91
CA PHE A 68 13.39 21.51 -8.72
C PHE A 68 12.74 20.91 -9.97
N GLY A 69 11.77 21.64 -10.51
CA GLY A 69 11.07 21.32 -11.74
C GLY A 69 11.16 22.47 -12.74
N LEU A 70 10.80 22.17 -13.98
CA LEU A 70 10.65 23.17 -15.04
C LEU A 70 9.19 23.14 -15.51
N ARG A 71 8.57 24.30 -15.69
CA ARG A 71 7.21 24.43 -16.21
C ARG A 71 7.16 25.38 -17.39
N LEU A 72 6.12 25.25 -18.22
CA LEU A 72 5.81 26.25 -19.24
C LEU A 72 5.26 27.53 -18.57
N PRO A 73 5.46 28.72 -19.16
CA PRO A 73 4.92 29.97 -18.62
C PRO A 73 3.40 29.97 -18.42
N SER A 74 2.68 29.17 -19.23
CA SER A 74 1.23 29.02 -19.18
C SER A 74 0.74 27.90 -18.24
N SER A 75 1.65 27.16 -17.60
CA SER A 75 1.33 26.03 -16.72
C SER A 75 1.80 26.30 -15.31
N ASP A 76 0.94 26.12 -14.32
CA ASP A 76 1.31 26.17 -12.90
C ASP A 76 1.89 24.85 -12.38
N LYS A 77 1.90 23.80 -13.21
CA LYS A 77 2.44 22.48 -12.86
C LYS A 77 3.82 22.27 -13.51
N PRO A 78 4.76 21.64 -12.79
CA PRO A 78 6.00 21.18 -13.40
C PRO A 78 5.71 20.19 -14.53
N LEU A 79 6.52 20.24 -15.58
CA LEU A 79 6.55 19.26 -16.64
C LEU A 79 7.20 17.98 -16.12
N ASP A 80 6.73 16.84 -16.63
CA ASP A 80 7.35 15.55 -16.36
C ASP A 80 8.76 15.46 -16.94
N ASP A 81 9.65 14.71 -16.29
CA ASP A 81 11.06 14.59 -16.68
C ASP A 81 11.25 13.97 -18.08
N TRP A 82 10.28 13.17 -18.56
CA TRP A 82 10.27 12.56 -19.90
C TRP A 82 9.68 13.47 -20.99
N TYR A 83 9.09 14.61 -20.63
CA TYR A 83 8.55 15.56 -21.60
C TYR A 83 9.66 16.04 -22.54
N LEU A 84 9.40 16.00 -23.86
CA LEU A 84 10.36 16.43 -24.87
C LEU A 84 10.09 17.88 -25.26
N ILE A 85 11.13 18.71 -25.14
CA ILE A 85 11.06 20.14 -25.46
C ILE A 85 10.94 20.29 -26.98
N ASP A 86 9.85 20.88 -27.45
CA ASP A 86 9.63 21.09 -28.87
C ASP A 86 10.43 22.30 -29.42
N LYS A 87 10.47 22.44 -30.74
CA LYS A 87 11.18 23.55 -31.41
C LYS A 87 10.58 24.95 -31.17
N TRP A 88 9.42 25.03 -30.52
CA TRP A 88 8.70 26.27 -30.26
C TRP A 88 8.87 26.76 -28.82
N THR A 89 9.36 25.90 -27.93
CA THR A 89 9.61 26.22 -26.54
C THR A 89 10.79 27.18 -26.43
N ARG A 90 10.50 28.46 -26.17
CA ARG A 90 11.52 29.51 -25.99
C ARG A 90 11.78 29.86 -24.54
N GLU A 91 10.86 29.52 -23.65
CA GLU A 91 10.89 29.90 -22.26
C GLU A 91 10.39 28.77 -21.36
N LEU A 92 11.11 28.55 -20.25
CA LEU A 92 10.71 27.68 -19.15
C LEU A 92 10.84 28.45 -17.84
N HIS A 93 10.02 28.11 -16.86
CA HIS A 93 10.07 28.69 -15.53
C HIS A 93 10.58 27.63 -14.57
N TYR A 94 11.58 28.00 -13.76
CA TYR A 94 11.97 27.23 -12.59
C TYR A 94 10.81 27.24 -11.60
N CYS A 95 10.50 26.08 -11.06
CA CYS A 95 9.60 25.98 -9.93
C CYS A 95 10.24 25.09 -8.87
N SER A 96 10.19 25.54 -7.63
CA SER A 96 10.44 24.66 -6.50
C SER A 96 9.47 23.50 -6.64
N LEU A 97 9.99 22.28 -6.65
CA LEU A 97 9.10 21.14 -6.44
C LEU A 97 8.48 21.38 -5.06
N ALA A 98 7.18 21.14 -4.95
CA ALA A 98 6.63 20.88 -3.62
C ALA A 98 7.55 19.87 -2.95
N PRO A 99 7.86 20.02 -1.63
CA PRO A 99 8.72 19.09 -0.92
C PRO A 99 8.33 17.68 -1.37
N PRO A 100 9.31 16.84 -1.78
CA PRO A 100 9.04 15.57 -2.43
C PRO A 100 7.93 14.92 -1.63
N VAL A 101 6.75 14.82 -2.24
CA VAL A 101 5.59 14.25 -1.56
C VAL A 101 6.08 12.86 -1.25
N GLU A 102 6.38 12.59 0.03
CA GLU A 102 6.89 11.29 0.43
C GLU A 102 5.98 10.27 -0.24
N PRO A 103 6.53 9.43 -1.14
CA PRO A 103 5.71 8.61 -2.02
C PRO A 103 4.74 7.85 -1.14
N ALA A 104 3.45 8.22 -1.22
CA ALA A 104 2.55 7.89 -0.13
C ALA A 104 2.48 6.37 0.00
N ASN A 105 2.68 5.91 1.23
CA ASN A 105 2.68 4.51 1.54
C ASN A 105 1.24 3.98 1.42
N ILE A 106 0.89 3.38 0.28
CA ILE A 106 -0.42 2.76 0.06
C ILE A 106 -0.58 1.40 0.74
N SER A 107 0.40 1.02 1.57
CA SER A 107 0.32 -0.11 2.48
C SER A 107 -0.95 0.01 3.33
N GLY A 108 -1.81 -1.01 3.26
CA GLY A 108 -2.93 -1.11 4.19
C GLY A 108 -3.95 -2.14 3.77
N LYS A 109 -5.04 -2.20 4.52
CA LYS A 109 -6.24 -2.91 4.13
C LYS A 109 -7.10 -2.02 3.25
N TRP A 110 -7.51 -2.53 2.11
CA TRP A 110 -8.33 -1.87 1.12
C TRP A 110 -9.61 -2.65 0.90
N LYS A 111 -10.76 -1.97 0.99
CA LYS A 111 -12.07 -2.54 0.68
C LYS A 111 -12.51 -2.04 -0.69
N MET A 112 -12.62 -2.95 -1.64
CA MET A 112 -13.16 -2.67 -2.97
C MET A 112 -14.65 -2.99 -2.99
N ASN A 113 -15.47 -1.96 -3.22
CA ASN A 113 -16.91 -2.06 -3.27
C ASN A 113 -17.40 -2.10 -4.74
N PRO A 114 -18.21 -3.09 -5.13
CA PRO A 114 -18.89 -3.06 -6.42
C PRO A 114 -20.00 -2.00 -6.43
N VAL A 115 -20.01 -1.16 -7.44
CA VAL A 115 -20.99 -0.11 -7.74
C VAL A 115 -22.33 -0.71 -8.19
N LYS A 116 -22.35 -1.95 -8.71
CA LYS A 116 -23.58 -2.64 -9.17
C LYS A 116 -24.00 -3.82 -8.30
N GLY A 117 -23.92 -3.68 -6.98
CA GLY A 117 -24.29 -4.75 -6.04
C GLY A 117 -23.38 -5.97 -6.15
N GLY A 118 -23.27 -6.73 -5.06
CA GLY A 118 -22.29 -7.79 -4.90
C GLY A 118 -21.45 -7.59 -3.65
N ASP A 119 -20.68 -8.61 -3.31
CA ASP A 119 -19.86 -8.59 -2.11
C ASP A 119 -18.60 -7.74 -2.32
N ALA A 120 -18.25 -6.97 -1.29
CA ALA A 120 -17.00 -6.23 -1.28
C ALA A 120 -15.83 -7.20 -1.14
N ALA A 121 -14.74 -6.92 -1.85
CA ALA A 121 -13.49 -7.66 -1.70
C ALA A 121 -12.51 -6.84 -0.85
N CYS A 122 -11.86 -7.48 0.11
CA CYS A 122 -10.84 -6.87 0.94
C CYS A 122 -9.45 -7.34 0.50
N PHE A 123 -8.52 -6.41 0.40
CA PHE A 123 -7.13 -6.66 0.02
C PHE A 123 -6.22 -6.12 1.10
N VAL A 124 -5.13 -6.81 1.41
CA VAL A 124 -4.03 -6.27 2.20
C VAL A 124 -2.88 -6.04 1.24
N LEU A 125 -2.49 -4.78 1.09
CA LEU A 125 -1.44 -4.34 0.18
C LEU A 125 -0.22 -3.90 1.00
N VAL A 126 0.97 -4.25 0.53
CA VAL A 126 2.27 -3.88 1.08
C VAL A 126 3.05 -3.17 -0.03
N HIS A 127 3.30 -1.89 0.16
CA HIS A 127 4.03 -1.03 -0.75
C HIS A 127 5.51 -0.99 -0.34
N GLU A 128 6.39 -1.43 -1.23
CA GLU A 128 7.83 -1.41 -1.05
C GLU A 128 8.48 -0.46 -2.05
N GLN A 129 9.38 0.38 -1.55
CA GLN A 129 10.12 1.35 -2.35
C GLN A 129 11.60 0.96 -2.37
N SER A 130 12.12 0.67 -3.56
CA SER A 130 13.54 0.31 -3.72
C SER A 130 14.08 0.85 -5.03
N GLY A 131 15.12 1.68 -4.95
CA GLY A 131 15.87 2.16 -6.12
C GLY A 131 15.05 2.95 -7.15
N GLY A 132 14.01 3.67 -6.72
CA GLY A 132 13.11 4.42 -7.62
C GLY A 132 11.99 3.59 -8.24
N ASN A 133 11.92 2.28 -7.94
CA ASN A 133 10.77 1.45 -8.26
C ASN A 133 9.84 1.34 -7.06
N GLU A 134 8.56 1.61 -7.29
CA GLU A 134 7.47 1.40 -6.33
C GLU A 134 6.78 0.06 -6.67
N THR A 135 7.01 -0.97 -5.85
CA THR A 135 6.41 -2.30 -6.01
C THR A 135 5.34 -2.55 -4.96
N LEU A 136 4.33 -3.32 -5.31
CA LEU A 136 3.20 -3.66 -4.47
C LEU A 136 3.03 -5.17 -4.43
N LYS A 137 2.89 -5.72 -3.23
CA LYS A 137 2.56 -7.14 -3.00
C LYS A 137 1.45 -7.24 -1.96
N GLY A 138 0.87 -8.42 -1.76
CA GLY A 138 -0.22 -8.55 -0.81
C GLY A 138 -1.05 -9.80 -1.03
N TRP A 139 -2.27 -9.78 -0.50
CA TRP A 139 -3.25 -10.84 -0.70
C TRP A 139 -4.68 -10.30 -0.57
N GLN A 140 -5.63 -10.99 -1.19
CA GLN A 140 -7.06 -10.81 -0.98
C GLN A 140 -7.51 -11.67 0.21
N GLU A 141 -8.40 -11.14 1.06
CA GLU A 141 -9.10 -11.96 2.06
C GLU A 141 -9.82 -13.12 1.36
N GLY A 142 -9.52 -14.35 1.79
CA GLY A 142 -9.85 -15.57 1.05
C GLY A 142 -8.64 -16.30 0.46
N GLY A 143 -7.44 -15.73 0.60
CA GLY A 143 -6.17 -16.45 0.37
C GLY A 143 -5.64 -16.39 -1.06
N ILE A 144 -6.04 -15.39 -1.85
CA ILE A 144 -5.51 -15.20 -3.21
C ILE A 144 -4.38 -14.18 -3.15
N ASP A 145 -3.17 -14.59 -3.51
CA ASP A 145 -2.01 -13.69 -3.52
C ASP A 145 -2.15 -12.57 -4.56
N ILE A 146 -1.47 -11.46 -4.28
CA ILE A 146 -1.29 -10.33 -5.19
C ILE A 146 0.16 -10.28 -5.63
N TRP A 147 0.38 -10.20 -6.94
CA TRP A 147 1.72 -10.14 -7.53
C TRP A 147 1.79 -9.11 -8.66
N ASP A 148 3.00 -8.87 -9.16
CA ASP A 148 3.31 -7.88 -10.21
C ASP A 148 2.68 -6.51 -9.95
N GLY A 149 2.64 -6.09 -8.68
CA GLY A 149 2.07 -4.82 -8.29
C GLY A 149 3.06 -3.67 -8.47
N HIS A 150 2.60 -2.57 -9.02
CA HIS A 150 3.41 -1.38 -9.31
C HIS A 150 2.62 -0.10 -9.07
N VAL A 151 3.32 0.94 -8.61
CA VAL A 151 2.77 2.29 -8.48
C VAL A 151 3.50 3.24 -9.44
N TYR A 152 2.75 3.93 -10.28
CA TYR A 152 3.24 4.88 -11.28
C TYR A 152 2.53 6.23 -11.09
N GLY A 153 3.12 7.13 -10.30
CA GLY A 153 2.54 8.44 -10.04
C GLY A 153 1.21 8.34 -9.27
N ASP A 154 0.08 8.61 -9.92
CA ASP A 154 -1.26 8.43 -9.33
C ASP A 154 -1.92 7.11 -9.76
N THR A 155 -1.25 6.25 -10.50
CA THR A 155 -1.79 4.98 -10.97
C THR A 155 -1.19 3.83 -10.18
N VAL A 156 -2.02 2.86 -9.82
CA VAL A 156 -1.58 1.61 -9.21
C VAL A 156 -2.12 0.43 -10.02
N GLU A 157 -1.26 -0.53 -10.32
CA GLU A 157 -1.60 -1.74 -11.06
C GLU A 157 -1.15 -2.96 -10.27
N TRP A 158 -1.91 -4.05 -10.30
CA TRP A 158 -1.52 -5.32 -9.68
C TRP A 158 -2.25 -6.50 -10.32
N LYS A 159 -1.78 -7.71 -10.07
CA LYS A 159 -2.46 -8.94 -10.48
C LYS A 159 -2.96 -9.71 -9.27
N VAL A 160 -4.14 -10.27 -9.40
CA VAL A 160 -4.76 -11.13 -8.38
C VAL A 160 -5.57 -12.22 -9.10
N GLY A 161 -5.23 -13.49 -8.83
CA GLY A 161 -5.77 -14.61 -9.59
C GLY A 161 -5.48 -14.47 -11.10
N GLY A 162 -6.51 -14.64 -11.94
CA GLY A 162 -6.42 -14.44 -13.40
C GLY A 162 -6.64 -13.00 -13.87
N CYS A 163 -6.75 -12.03 -12.96
CA CYS A 163 -7.15 -10.66 -13.28
C CYS A 163 -5.98 -9.67 -13.09
N GLN A 164 -5.87 -8.69 -14.00
CA GLN A 164 -5.03 -7.52 -13.80
C GLN A 164 -5.90 -6.34 -13.40
N ILE A 165 -5.64 -5.75 -12.25
CA ILE A 165 -6.38 -4.60 -11.72
C ILE A 165 -5.57 -3.34 -11.94
N LYS A 166 -6.25 -2.25 -12.28
CA LYS A 166 -5.68 -0.91 -12.40
C LYS A 166 -6.60 0.09 -11.72
N ALA A 167 -6.06 0.91 -10.84
CA ALA A 167 -6.81 1.97 -10.17
C ALA A 167 -6.01 3.28 -10.19
N ARG A 168 -6.72 4.38 -9.98
CA ARG A 168 -6.14 5.70 -9.79
C ARG A 168 -6.28 6.14 -8.35
N LEU A 169 -5.20 6.67 -7.79
CA LEU A 169 -5.10 7.17 -6.45
C LEU A 169 -5.60 8.63 -6.42
N LYS A 170 -6.53 8.92 -5.51
CA LYS A 170 -7.07 10.25 -5.25
C LYS A 170 -6.93 10.63 -3.79
N ASP A 171 -7.20 11.91 -3.50
CA ASP A 171 -7.29 12.45 -2.14
C ASP A 171 -6.02 12.16 -1.35
N ASN A 172 -4.85 12.54 -1.88
CA ASN A 172 -3.51 12.20 -1.34
C ASN A 172 -3.27 10.68 -1.21
N ARG A 173 -3.78 9.90 -2.17
CA ARG A 173 -3.64 8.45 -2.27
C ARG A 173 -4.36 7.64 -1.17
N TRP A 174 -5.30 8.24 -0.44
CA TRP A 174 -6.17 7.56 0.54
C TRP A 174 -7.37 6.86 -0.10
N ARG A 175 -7.60 7.08 -1.40
CA ARG A 175 -8.75 6.53 -2.12
C ARG A 175 -8.32 5.97 -3.47
N MET A 176 -8.81 4.78 -3.80
CA MET A 176 -8.68 4.20 -5.14
C MET A 176 -9.99 4.46 -5.92
N VAL A 177 -9.87 5.16 -7.03
CA VAL A 177 -10.95 5.48 -7.95
C VAL A 177 -10.66 4.89 -9.32
N ASP A 178 -11.65 4.92 -10.21
CA ASP A 178 -11.52 4.45 -11.60
C ASP A 178 -10.93 3.04 -11.70
N VAL A 179 -11.33 2.17 -10.77
CA VAL A 179 -10.82 0.81 -10.68
C VAL A 179 -11.33 0.01 -11.87
N SER A 180 -10.41 -0.52 -12.66
CA SER A 180 -10.67 -1.34 -13.83
C SER A 180 -10.00 -2.70 -13.67
N ALA A 181 -10.64 -3.73 -14.22
CA ALA A 181 -10.14 -5.09 -14.18
C ALA A 181 -10.02 -5.62 -15.61
N LYS A 182 -8.87 -6.18 -15.94
CA LYS A 182 -8.63 -6.88 -17.18
C LYS A 182 -8.74 -8.37 -16.92
N MET A 183 -9.61 -9.04 -17.67
CA MET A 183 -9.66 -10.50 -17.78
C MET A 183 -9.14 -10.92 -19.18
N ASP A 184 -9.14 -12.21 -19.49
CA ASP A 184 -8.64 -12.76 -20.77
C ASP A 184 -9.23 -12.10 -22.02
N GLN A 185 -10.41 -11.47 -21.91
CA GLN A 185 -11.12 -10.81 -23.03
C GLN A 185 -10.88 -9.30 -23.16
N GLY A 186 -9.99 -8.70 -22.36
CA GLY A 186 -9.66 -7.27 -22.43
C GLY A 186 -9.97 -6.50 -21.15
N TRP A 187 -9.80 -5.18 -21.19
CA TRP A 187 -10.08 -4.29 -20.06
C TRP A 187 -11.57 -4.02 -19.98
N GLU A 188 -12.17 -4.38 -18.86
CA GLU A 188 -13.51 -3.92 -18.53
C GLU A 188 -13.38 -2.84 -17.46
N LEU A 189 -13.98 -1.68 -17.72
CA LEU A 189 -14.09 -0.62 -16.74
C LEU A 189 -15.05 -1.13 -15.66
N GLY A 190 -14.44 -1.64 -14.61
CA GLY A 190 -15.17 -2.25 -13.52
C GLY A 190 -16.00 -1.18 -12.81
N PRO A 191 -17.22 -1.51 -12.38
CA PRO A 191 -18.00 -0.66 -11.51
C PRO A 191 -17.41 -0.80 -10.09
N PHE A 192 -16.17 -0.40 -9.82
CA PHE A 192 -15.58 -0.56 -8.48
C PHE A 192 -14.98 0.74 -7.95
N THR A 193 -15.09 0.92 -6.64
CA THR A 193 -14.36 1.96 -5.89
C THR A 193 -13.64 1.31 -4.72
N GLY A 194 -12.38 1.69 -4.49
CA GLY A 194 -11.59 1.21 -3.36
C GLY A 194 -11.49 2.27 -2.27
N GLU A 195 -11.72 1.87 -1.03
CA GLU A 195 -11.57 2.68 0.16
C GLU A 195 -10.51 2.07 1.08
N TRP A 196 -9.60 2.91 1.58
CA TRP A 196 -8.62 2.49 2.58
C TRP A 196 -9.30 2.31 3.94
N VAL A 197 -9.05 1.18 4.60
CA VAL A 197 -9.72 0.81 5.85
C VAL A 197 -8.80 0.99 7.05
N CYS A 198 -7.59 0.43 7.00
CA CYS A 198 -6.63 0.47 8.11
C CYS A 198 -5.18 0.23 7.64
N THR A 199 -4.21 0.46 8.54
CA THR A 199 -2.77 0.33 8.23
C THR A 199 -2.31 -1.13 8.10
N VAL A 200 -1.15 -1.37 7.49
CA VAL A 200 -0.58 -2.74 7.36
C VAL A 200 -0.24 -3.33 8.71
N ASP A 201 0.27 -2.55 9.66
CA ASP A 201 0.63 -3.06 10.98
C ASP A 201 -0.60 -3.63 11.70
N GLU A 202 -1.75 -2.95 11.58
CA GLU A 202 -3.03 -3.41 12.11
C GLU A 202 -3.57 -4.63 11.34
N ALA A 203 -3.41 -4.66 10.00
CA ALA A 203 -3.86 -5.77 9.17
C ALA A 203 -3.01 -7.04 9.34
N VAL A 204 -1.70 -6.89 9.45
CA VAL A 204 -0.73 -7.98 9.68
C VAL A 204 -0.87 -8.50 11.11
N ALA A 205 -1.07 -7.63 12.11
CA ALA A 205 -1.35 -8.07 13.48
C ALA A 205 -2.64 -8.90 13.55
N ALA A 206 -3.71 -8.48 12.86
CA ALA A 206 -4.96 -9.24 12.80
C ALA A 206 -4.78 -10.61 12.11
N GLN A 207 -4.03 -10.67 10.99
CA GLN A 207 -3.77 -11.93 10.30
C GLN A 207 -2.84 -12.85 11.10
N GLN A 208 -1.82 -12.31 11.76
CA GLN A 208 -0.94 -13.10 12.64
C GLN A 208 -1.70 -13.63 13.85
N ALA A 209 -2.63 -12.87 14.44
CA ALA A 209 -3.50 -13.35 15.50
C ALA A 209 -4.39 -14.51 14.98
N GLN A 210 -4.93 -14.41 13.77
CA GLN A 210 -5.72 -15.48 13.16
C GLN A 210 -4.87 -16.72 12.81
N GLN A 211 -3.68 -16.53 12.22
CA GLN A 211 -2.76 -17.62 11.91
C GLN A 211 -2.15 -18.25 13.17
N GLN A 212 -1.97 -17.50 14.26
CA GLN A 212 -1.58 -18.05 15.56
C GLN A 212 -2.75 -18.79 16.22
N ALA A 213 -3.99 -18.36 16.01
CA ALA A 213 -5.17 -19.12 16.43
C ALA A 213 -5.31 -20.44 15.63
N GLU A 214 -4.93 -20.45 14.34
CA GLU A 214 -5.01 -21.64 13.47
C GLU A 214 -3.79 -22.57 13.60
N ALA A 215 -2.57 -22.03 13.63
CA ALA A 215 -1.31 -22.78 13.76
C ALA A 215 -1.00 -23.17 15.22
N GLY A 216 -1.57 -22.44 16.18
CA GLY A 216 -1.63 -22.79 17.59
C GLY A 216 -2.73 -23.82 17.89
N GLY A 217 -3.21 -24.56 16.89
CA GLY A 217 -4.00 -25.78 17.03
C GLY A 217 -3.23 -26.87 17.77
N VAL A 218 -2.91 -26.66 19.04
CA VAL A 218 -2.93 -27.72 20.03
C VAL A 218 -4.29 -28.37 19.85
N ALA A 219 -4.32 -29.67 19.58
CA ALA A 219 -5.57 -30.42 19.47
C ALA A 219 -6.41 -30.11 20.72
N LEU A 220 -7.37 -29.19 20.58
CA LEU A 220 -8.27 -28.81 21.64
C LEU A 220 -8.99 -30.09 22.01
N GLY A 221 -8.80 -30.53 23.26
CA GLY A 221 -9.27 -31.82 23.72
C GLY A 221 -10.79 -31.86 23.85
N GLU A 222 -11.29 -32.85 24.58
CA GLU A 222 -12.74 -33.04 24.78
C GLU A 222 -13.40 -31.79 25.36
N ASP A 223 -14.68 -31.61 25.02
CA ASP A 223 -15.52 -30.54 25.59
C ASP A 223 -15.71 -30.78 27.09
N VAL A 224 -15.42 -29.77 27.90
CA VAL A 224 -15.55 -29.78 29.37
C VAL A 224 -16.47 -28.65 29.82
N GLU A 225 -17.29 -28.94 30.83
CA GLU A 225 -18.19 -27.94 31.43
C GLU A 225 -17.44 -27.14 32.51
N VAL A 226 -17.52 -25.82 32.43
CA VAL A 226 -16.96 -24.89 33.41
C VAL A 226 -18.12 -24.09 34.02
N THR A 227 -18.24 -24.14 35.34
CA THR A 227 -19.24 -23.38 36.10
C THR A 227 -18.58 -22.17 36.72
N ILE A 228 -19.13 -20.99 36.49
CA ILE A 228 -18.57 -19.71 36.87
C ILE A 228 -19.56 -19.02 37.79
N PHE A 229 -19.20 -18.89 39.05
CA PHE A 229 -19.97 -18.18 40.06
C PHE A 229 -19.72 -16.68 39.93
N ILE A 230 -20.79 -15.93 39.72
CA ILE A 230 -20.80 -14.46 39.73
C ILE A 230 -20.87 -13.98 41.18
N ASP A 231 -21.71 -14.63 42.00
CA ASP A 231 -21.82 -14.40 43.43
C ASP A 231 -22.22 -15.70 44.13
N ARG A 232 -21.28 -16.29 44.89
CA ARG A 232 -21.52 -17.55 45.63
C ARG A 232 -22.52 -17.38 46.78
N SER A 233 -22.64 -16.19 47.36
CA SER A 233 -23.57 -15.96 48.46
C SER A 233 -25.03 -15.93 47.99
N LEU A 234 -25.24 -15.57 46.72
CA LEU A 234 -26.53 -15.54 46.05
C LEU A 234 -26.80 -16.78 45.18
N ASP A 235 -25.87 -17.74 45.15
CA ASP A 235 -25.89 -18.90 44.24
C ASP A 235 -26.08 -18.51 42.76
N LEU A 236 -25.55 -17.33 42.38
CA LEU A 236 -25.63 -16.83 41.02
C LEU A 236 -24.45 -17.37 40.22
N SER A 237 -24.71 -18.24 39.26
CA SER A 237 -23.70 -18.86 38.40
C SER A 237 -24.14 -18.93 36.93
N THR A 238 -23.17 -19.09 36.05
CA THR A 238 -23.36 -19.44 34.64
C THR A 238 -22.48 -20.64 34.31
N SER A 239 -22.93 -21.54 33.44
CA SER A 239 -22.08 -22.63 32.94
C SER A 239 -21.85 -22.49 31.45
N MET A 240 -20.67 -22.89 31.01
CA MET A 240 -20.32 -22.91 29.59
C MET A 240 -19.45 -24.12 29.26
N THR A 241 -19.66 -24.65 28.06
CA THR A 241 -18.81 -25.70 27.50
C THR A 241 -17.64 -25.07 26.78
N VAL A 242 -16.43 -25.44 27.20
CA VAL A 242 -15.17 -25.05 26.57
C VAL A 242 -14.36 -26.29 26.23
N LYS A 243 -13.43 -26.19 25.28
CA LYS A 243 -12.57 -27.33 24.97
C LYS A 243 -11.42 -27.43 25.96
N THR A 244 -11.01 -28.65 26.28
CA THR A 244 -9.78 -28.89 27.05
C THR A 244 -8.59 -28.21 26.36
N GLY A 245 -7.80 -27.46 27.14
CA GLY A 245 -6.70 -26.63 26.64
C GLY A 245 -7.04 -25.16 26.43
N SER A 246 -8.33 -24.78 26.50
CA SER A 246 -8.74 -23.37 26.51
C SER A 246 -8.11 -22.65 27.70
N THR A 247 -7.70 -21.39 27.53
CA THR A 247 -7.11 -20.63 28.63
C THR A 247 -8.16 -19.88 29.45
N VAL A 248 -7.79 -19.45 30.65
CA VAL A 248 -8.59 -18.52 31.47
C VAL A 248 -8.94 -17.25 30.68
N TRP A 249 -8.02 -16.74 29.85
CA TRP A 249 -8.30 -15.62 28.95
C TRP A 249 -9.48 -15.89 28.02
N ASN A 250 -9.54 -17.07 27.38
CA ASN A 250 -10.62 -17.40 26.45
C ASN A 250 -11.98 -17.47 27.16
N ILE A 251 -12.02 -17.93 28.40
CA ILE A 251 -13.24 -17.90 29.22
C ILE A 251 -13.67 -16.44 29.47
N LYS A 252 -12.72 -15.57 29.85
CA LYS A 252 -12.99 -14.16 30.12
C LYS A 252 -13.48 -13.41 28.88
N GLU A 253 -12.91 -13.69 27.70
CA GLU A 253 -13.40 -13.17 26.41
C GLU A 253 -14.85 -13.56 26.15
N ARG A 254 -15.21 -14.83 26.40
CA ARG A 254 -16.57 -15.30 26.19
C ARG A 254 -17.56 -14.66 27.17
N LEU A 255 -17.21 -14.59 28.45
CA LEU A 255 -18.03 -13.92 29.47
C LEU A 255 -18.25 -12.44 29.15
N ALA A 256 -17.21 -11.73 28.71
CA ALA A 256 -17.31 -10.33 28.29
C ALA A 256 -18.20 -10.18 27.05
N GLY A 257 -18.10 -11.11 26.09
CA GLY A 257 -18.95 -11.13 24.90
C GLY A 257 -20.43 -11.39 25.19
N ASP A 258 -20.74 -12.14 26.26
CA ASP A 258 -22.09 -12.46 26.69
C ASP A 258 -22.73 -11.34 27.55
N ASP A 259 -21.97 -10.28 27.92
CA ASP A 259 -22.50 -9.12 28.65
C ASP A 259 -23.43 -8.27 27.76
N PRO A 260 -24.75 -8.22 28.04
CA PRO A 260 -25.69 -7.46 27.22
C PRO A 260 -25.45 -5.94 27.26
N THR A 261 -24.66 -5.43 28.21
CA THR A 261 -24.31 -4.01 28.27
C THR A 261 -23.17 -3.65 27.31
N GLY A 262 -22.38 -4.64 26.86
CA GLY A 262 -21.20 -4.46 26.02
C GLY A 262 -20.08 -3.62 26.67
N LYS A 263 -20.16 -3.40 27.99
CA LYS A 263 -19.18 -2.58 28.72
C LYS A 263 -18.11 -3.41 29.38
N THR A 264 -18.41 -4.66 29.69
CA THR A 264 -17.46 -5.57 30.34
C THR A 264 -16.32 -5.90 29.37
N GLN A 265 -15.09 -5.62 29.78
CA GLN A 265 -13.89 -6.08 29.08
C GLN A 265 -13.24 -7.24 29.85
N PRO A 266 -12.58 -8.20 29.18
CA PRO A 266 -11.89 -9.30 29.85
C PRO A 266 -10.87 -8.84 30.90
N GLN A 267 -10.27 -7.65 30.73
CA GLN A 267 -9.26 -7.13 31.65
C GLN A 267 -9.84 -6.62 32.98
N ASP A 268 -11.15 -6.31 33.02
CA ASP A 268 -11.82 -5.67 34.16
C ASP A 268 -12.04 -6.62 35.35
N PHE A 269 -11.91 -7.93 35.13
CA PHE A 269 -12.11 -8.96 36.15
C PHE A 269 -11.07 -10.09 36.04
N GLY A 270 -10.96 -10.86 37.11
CA GLY A 270 -10.19 -12.11 37.20
C GLY A 270 -11.11 -13.31 37.45
N LEU A 271 -10.57 -14.51 37.32
CA LEU A 271 -11.24 -15.75 37.71
C LEU A 271 -10.44 -16.42 38.82
N LYS A 272 -11.11 -16.78 39.92
CA LYS A 272 -10.53 -17.48 41.05
C LYS A 272 -10.97 -18.94 41.06
N SER A 273 -10.08 -19.83 41.49
CA SER A 273 -10.44 -21.21 41.85
C SER A 273 -11.21 -21.26 43.17
N THR A 274 -11.76 -22.43 43.49
CA THR A 274 -12.53 -22.68 44.72
C THR A 274 -11.76 -22.44 46.03
N ASP A 275 -10.42 -22.45 45.97
CA ASP A 275 -9.53 -22.11 47.09
C ASP A 275 -9.33 -20.58 47.27
N GLY A 276 -9.91 -19.77 46.38
CA GLY A 276 -9.79 -18.31 46.38
C GLY A 276 -8.57 -17.77 45.64
N THR A 277 -7.73 -18.63 45.05
CA THR A 277 -6.55 -18.21 44.29
C THR A 277 -6.96 -17.66 42.93
N GLU A 278 -6.51 -16.45 42.59
CA GLU A 278 -6.72 -15.88 41.24
C GLU A 278 -5.82 -16.59 40.22
N LEU A 279 -6.42 -17.01 39.11
CA LEU A 279 -5.75 -17.76 38.06
C LEU A 279 -5.16 -16.81 37.04
N GLU A 280 -3.95 -17.11 36.54
CA GLU A 280 -3.34 -16.36 35.45
C GLU A 280 -4.07 -16.62 34.13
N ASP A 281 -4.09 -15.62 33.26
CA ASP A 281 -4.78 -15.65 31.96
C ASP A 281 -4.25 -16.77 31.02
N THR A 282 -3.04 -17.29 31.27
CA THR A 282 -2.39 -18.37 30.52
C THR A 282 -2.73 -19.77 31.02
N VAL A 283 -3.37 -19.90 32.19
CA VAL A 283 -3.75 -21.20 32.78
C VAL A 283 -4.74 -21.91 31.86
N GLN A 284 -4.44 -23.15 31.51
CA GLN A 284 -5.28 -23.99 30.65
C GLN A 284 -6.27 -24.81 31.45
N ILE A 285 -7.50 -24.89 30.96
CA ILE A 285 -8.56 -25.74 31.51
C ILE A 285 -8.33 -27.17 31.04
N THR A 286 -8.02 -28.06 31.98
CA THR A 286 -7.72 -29.47 31.70
C THR A 286 -8.88 -30.42 32.02
N GLY A 287 -10.00 -29.91 32.53
CA GLY A 287 -11.16 -30.70 32.99
C GLY A 287 -12.34 -29.81 33.37
N ALA A 288 -13.32 -30.37 34.09
CA ALA A 288 -14.42 -29.59 34.66
C ALA A 288 -13.94 -28.74 35.83
N TRP A 289 -14.25 -27.43 35.82
CA TRP A 289 -13.77 -26.47 36.80
C TRP A 289 -14.94 -25.67 37.38
N GLU A 290 -14.83 -25.32 38.67
CA GLU A 290 -15.65 -24.29 39.31
C GLU A 290 -14.81 -23.05 39.55
N LEU A 291 -15.24 -21.93 38.97
CA LEU A 291 -14.54 -20.64 39.02
C LEU A 291 -15.43 -19.60 39.69
N GLU A 292 -14.82 -18.52 40.18
CA GLU A 292 -15.52 -17.37 40.75
C GLU A 292 -14.98 -16.06 40.17
N ILE A 293 -15.88 -15.14 39.83
CA ILE A 293 -15.48 -13.81 39.32
C ILE A 293 -14.87 -12.99 40.44
N ALA A 294 -13.67 -12.46 40.18
CA ALA A 294 -12.99 -11.51 41.04
C ALA A 294 -12.96 -10.14 40.37
N MET A 295 -13.75 -9.19 40.88
CA MET A 295 -13.67 -7.82 40.40
C MET A 295 -12.33 -7.21 40.79
N LYS A 296 -11.61 -6.63 39.82
CA LYS A 296 -10.41 -5.86 40.12
C LYS A 296 -10.84 -4.53 40.74
N THR A 297 -10.35 -4.26 41.93
CA THR A 297 -10.53 -2.97 42.64
C THR A 297 -9.45 -1.98 42.25
#